data_AF-A0A3S4JMM1-F1
#
_entry.id   AF-A0A3S4JMM1-F1
#
_cell.length_a   1.000
_cell.length_b   1.000
_cell.length_c   1.000
_cell.angle_alpha   90.00
_cell.angle_beta   90.00
_cell.angle_gamma   90.00
#
_symmetry.space_group_name_H-M   'P 1'
#
loop_
_entity.id
_entity.type
_entity.pdbx_description
1 polymer ?
#
loop_
_entity_poly.entity_id
_entity_poly.type
_entity_poly.pdbx_seq_one_letter_code
_entity_poly.pdbx_strand_id
1 'polypeptide(L)' 'MAAENIFPSTVLQFDPQTVKGICLSAGSNESHSAIIAREMGIGWLCQQGEAVYALSTGESITLDLAAQRILFSD' A
#
# COMPACT_ATOMS: atom_id res chain seq x y z
N MET A 1 2.69 4.56 -1.45
CA MET A 1 1.93 4.65 -2.71
C MET A 1 0.48 4.32 -2.44
N ALA A 2 -0.45 5.07 -3.04
CA ALA A 2 -1.89 4.81 -2.98
C ALA A 2 -2.42 4.52 -4.39
N ALA A 3 -3.28 3.51 -4.55
CA ALA A 3 -3.92 3.17 -5.82
C ALA A 3 -5.20 2.35 -5.61
N GLU A 4 -5.97 2.08 -6.67
CA GLU A 4 -7.11 1.15 -6.57
C GLU A 4 -6.64 -0.30 -6.48
N ASN A 5 -5.78 -0.71 -7.41
CA ASN A 5 -5.14 -2.03 -7.47
C ASN A 5 -3.77 -1.90 -8.16
N ILE A 6 -2.93 -2.93 -8.11
CA ILE A 6 -1.60 -2.92 -8.72
C ILE A 6 -1.19 -4.28 -9.28
N PHE A 7 -0.58 -4.27 -10.46
CA PHE A 7 -0.03 -5.47 -11.09
C PHE A 7 1.32 -5.88 -10.49
N PRO A 8 1.64 -7.18 -10.46
CA PRO A 8 2.93 -7.68 -9.97
C PRO A 8 4.14 -7.03 -10.64
N SER A 9 4.06 -6.80 -11.96
CA SER A 9 5.14 -6.18 -12.74
C SER A 9 5.44 -4.74 -12.30
N THR A 10 4.45 -4.00 -11.80
CA THR A 10 4.64 -2.66 -11.26
C THR A 10 5.34 -2.72 -9.90
N VAL A 11 4.97 -3.67 -9.03
CA VAL A 11 5.62 -3.83 -7.72
C VAL A 11 7.11 -4.12 -7.87
N LEU A 12 7.48 -4.97 -8.84
CA LEU A 12 8.87 -5.30 -9.15
C LEU A 12 9.74 -4.11 -9.58
N GLN A 13 9.12 -3.01 -10.02
CA GLN A 13 9.83 -1.80 -10.43
C GLN A 13 10.10 -0.83 -9.26
N PHE A 14 9.53 -1.07 -8.08
CA PHE A 14 9.74 -0.20 -6.94
C PHE A 14 11.12 -0.40 -6.31
N ASP A 15 11.68 0.72 -5.83
CA ASP A 15 12.82 0.72 -4.94
C ASP A 15 12.33 0.73 -3.48
N PRO A 16 12.56 -0.34 -2.69
CA PRO A 16 12.18 -0.41 -1.28
C PRO A 16 12.82 0.68 -0.41
N GLN A 17 13.89 1.32 -0.87
CA GLN A 17 14.49 2.45 -0.16
C GLN A 17 13.61 3.69 -0.21
N THR A 18 12.81 3.86 -1.27
CA THR A 18 11.93 5.04 -1.46
C THR A 18 10.46 4.72 -1.26
N VAL A 19 10.01 3.52 -1.61
CA VAL A 19 8.62 3.06 -1.42
C VAL A 19 8.54 2.23 -0.15
N LYS A 20 8.16 2.87 0.96
CA LYS A 20 8.01 2.17 2.27
C LYS A 20 6.74 1.34 2.39
N GLY A 21 5.71 1.65 1.60
CA GLY A 21 4.45 0.93 1.66
C GLY A 21 3.50 1.23 0.50
N ILE A 22 2.59 0.30 0.28
CA ILE A 22 1.52 0.32 -0.72
C ILE A 22 0.18 0.20 0.03
N CYS A 23 -0.75 1.09 -0.29
CA CYS A 23 -2.11 1.09 0.21
C CYS A 23 -3.10 1.06 -0.97
N LEU A 24 -4.00 0.08 -0.98
CA LEU A 24 -4.94 -0.15 -2.09
C LEU A 24 -6.40 -0.08 -1.65
N SER A 25 -7.27 0.52 -2.47
CA SER A 25 -8.71 0.53 -2.19
C SER A 25 -9.33 -0.85 -2.40
N ALA A 26 -8.83 -1.61 -3.37
CA ALA A 26 -9.20 -2.99 -3.68
C ALA A 26 -7.99 -3.93 -3.55
N GLY A 27 -8.10 -5.15 -4.10
CA GLY A 27 -7.02 -6.15 -4.11
C GLY A 27 -7.13 -7.17 -2.98
N SER A 28 -6.05 -7.95 -2.78
CA SER A 28 -6.02 -9.05 -1.81
C SER A 28 -4.64 -9.21 -1.18
N ASN A 29 -4.65 -9.57 0.11
CA ASN A 29 -3.47 -9.95 0.86
C ASN A 29 -2.82 -11.26 0.36
N GLU A 30 -3.52 -12.06 -0.43
CA GLU A 30 -3.01 -13.32 -1.01
C GLU A 30 -2.61 -13.17 -2.48
N SER A 31 -2.68 -11.95 -3.02
CA SER A 31 -2.30 -11.69 -4.41
C SER A 31 -0.79 -11.84 -4.62
N HIS A 32 -0.36 -12.20 -5.83
CA HIS A 32 1.07 -12.21 -6.18
C HIS A 32 1.74 -10.86 -5.92
N SER A 33 1.03 -9.74 -6.16
CA SER A 33 1.52 -8.39 -5.85
C SER A 33 1.81 -8.22 -4.35
N ALA A 34 0.94 -8.73 -3.47
CA ALA A 34 1.11 -8.67 -2.03
C ALA A 34 2.31 -9.50 -1.55
N ILE A 35 2.48 -10.69 -2.10
CA ILE A 35 3.62 -11.57 -1.78
C ILE A 35 4.93 -10.87 -2.18
N ILE A 36 5.02 -10.38 -3.41
CA ILE A 36 6.23 -9.69 -3.91
C ILE A 36 6.55 -8.46 -3.04
N ALA A 37 5.56 -7.64 -2.69
CA ALA A 37 5.77 -6.46 -1.85
C ALA A 37 6.36 -6.84 -0.48
N ARG A 38 5.84 -7.89 0.16
CA ARG A 38 6.34 -8.39 1.45
C ARG A 38 7.77 -8.91 1.35
N GLU A 39 8.08 -9.69 0.32
CA GLU A 39 9.45 -10.17 0.05
C GLU A 39 10.43 -9.03 -0.19
N MET A 40 9.96 -7.91 -0.78
CA MET A 40 10.75 -6.69 -0.97
C MET A 40 10.86 -5.82 0.31
N GLY A 41 10.20 -6.21 1.41
CA GLY A 41 10.15 -5.41 2.63
C GLY A 41 9.26 -4.16 2.54
N ILE A 42 8.36 -4.11 1.57
CA ILE A 42 7.40 -3.03 1.36
C ILE A 42 6.11 -3.36 2.11
N GLY A 43 5.65 -2.45 2.97
CA GLY A 43 4.37 -2.63 3.67
C GLY A 43 3.20 -2.75 2.70
N TRP A 44 2.26 -3.65 2.98
CA TRP A 44 1.11 -3.90 2.11
C TRP A 44 -0.21 -3.79 2.88
N LEU A 45 -1.05 -2.87 2.46
CA LEU A 45 -2.40 -2.68 2.96
C LEU A 45 -3.36 -2.64 1.77
N CYS A 46 -4.43 -3.42 1.79
CA CYS A 46 -5.41 -3.46 0.71
C CYS A 46 -6.84 -3.48 1.25
N GLN A 47 -7.83 -3.42 0.35
CA GLN A 47 -9.26 -3.40 0.71
C GLN A 47 -9.64 -2.23 1.62
N GLN A 48 -8.98 -1.08 1.45
CA GLN A 48 -9.21 0.11 2.26
C GLN A 48 -10.38 0.99 1.75
N GLY A 49 -10.97 0.64 0.61
CA GLY A 49 -12.12 1.34 0.04
C GLY A 49 -11.87 2.84 -0.11
N GLU A 50 -12.86 3.64 0.31
CA GLU A 50 -12.86 5.09 0.14
C GLU A 50 -11.73 5.81 0.90
N ALA A 51 -11.18 5.19 1.96
CA ALA A 51 -10.10 5.80 2.75
C ALA A 51 -8.86 6.11 1.91
N VAL A 52 -8.61 5.35 0.84
CA VAL A 52 -7.49 5.61 -0.08
C VAL A 52 -7.69 6.87 -0.89
N TYR A 53 -8.93 7.22 -1.23
CA TYR A 53 -9.24 8.40 -2.04
C TYR A 53 -9.27 9.69 -1.21
N ALA A 54 -9.29 9.59 0.12
CA ALA A 54 -9.12 10.74 1.01
C ALA A 54 -7.65 11.22 1.07
N LEU A 55 -6.70 10.40 0.59
CA LEU A 55 -5.28 10.72 0.63
C LEU A 55 -4.90 11.80 -0.39
N SER A 56 -4.08 12.75 0.05
CA SER A 56 -3.49 13.77 -0.81
C SER A 56 -2.01 13.50 -1.09
N THR A 57 -1.56 13.84 -2.30
CA THR A 57 -0.12 13.75 -2.62
C THR A 57 0.69 14.67 -1.70
N GLY A 58 1.73 14.12 -1.08
CA GLY A 58 2.59 14.85 -0.13
C GLY A 58 2.12 14.76 1.33
N GLU A 59 0.95 14.18 1.58
CA GLU A 59 0.45 13.93 2.92
C GLU A 59 1.26 12.84 3.64
N SER A 60 1.55 13.06 4.92
CA SER A 60 2.20 12.06 5.77
C SER A 60 1.14 11.18 6.43
N ILE A 61 1.24 9.88 6.20
CA ILE A 61 0.34 8.87 6.76
C ILE A 61 1.12 7.71 7.37
N THR A 62 0.47 6.97 8.27
CA THR A 62 0.98 5.70 8.78
C THR A 62 0.11 4.54 8.28
N LEU A 63 0.75 3.47 7.79
CA LEU A 63 0.08 2.21 7.49
C LEU A 63 0.15 1.32 8.73
N ASP A 64 -0.96 1.21 9.46
CA ASP A 64 -1.09 0.30 10.59
C ASP A 64 -1.43 -1.10 10.06
N LEU A 65 -0.40 -1.85 9.72
CA LEU A 65 -0.53 -3.19 9.14
C LEU A 65 -1.12 -4.21 10.13
N ALA A 66 -0.94 -3.99 11.43
CA ALA A 66 -1.49 -4.87 12.47
C ALA A 66 -3.01 -4.72 12.58
N ALA A 67 -3.50 -3.48 12.59
CA ALA A 67 -4.94 -3.21 12.61
C ALA A 67 -5.59 -3.11 11.21
N GLN A 68 -4.81 -3.31 10.15
CA GLN A 68 -5.26 -3.23 8.75
C GLN A 68 -5.98 -1.91 8.41
N ARG A 69 -5.37 -0.76 8.77
CA ARG A 69 -5.95 0.57 8.54
C ARG A 69 -4.91 1.64 8.20
N ILE A 70 -5.39 2.74 7.63
CA ILE A 70 -4.63 3.97 7.41
C ILE A 70 -4.83 4.89 8.62
N LEU A 71 -3.75 5.49 9.12
CA LEU A 71 -3.79 6.56 10.11
C LEU A 71 -3.28 7.85 9.46
N PHE A 72 -4.09 8.89 9.53
CA PHE A 72 -3.76 10.24 9.06
C PHE A 72 -2.98 10.96 10.15
N SER A 73 -1.99 11.77 9.75
CA SER A 73 -1.31 12.66 10.70
C SER A 73 -2.18 13.91 10.90
N ASP A 74 -2.27 14.41 12.14
CA ASP A 74 -2.94 15.67 12.47
C ASP A 74 -2.23 16.90 11.88
#